data_AF-A0A256I6W2-F1
#
_entry.id   AF-A0A256I6W2-F1
#
_cell.length_a   1.000
_cell.length_b   1.000
_cell.length_c   1.000
_cell.angle_alpha   90.00
_cell.angle_beta   90.00
_cell.angle_gamma   90.00
#
_symmetry.space_group_name_H-M   'P 1'
#
loop_
_entity.id
_entity.type
_entity.pdbx_description
1 polymer ?
#
loop_
_entity_poly.entity_id
_entity_poly.type
_entity_poly.pdbx_seq_one_letter_code
_entity_poly.pdbx_strand_id
1 'polypeptide(L)'
;MVSRLAAAGLLAVGVLLMANPLYLPVAVGEPDPAYTHTVQPVQGGSSVADSGVDAEGLSDGDVVDYGDLTPEAREAFDRAREAEGGFGVGEPDARVDSLSYPAEPTLGDGLVIVDYRGERYEFWTRTVAREPGAVVAQRVLLQPVAFLAGFFAVVAAVAVAYRGRLGGTTVT
;
A
#
# COMPACT_ATOMS: atom_id res chain seq x y z
N MET A 1 29.76 22.44 -34.15
CA MET A 1 30.17 21.66 -32.96
C MET A 1 29.18 21.86 -31.79
N VAL A 2 28.84 23.11 -31.44
CA VAL A 2 27.88 23.48 -30.37
C VAL A 2 26.51 22.79 -30.52
N SER A 3 25.93 22.74 -31.72
CA SER A 3 24.59 22.15 -31.93
C SER A 3 24.55 20.63 -31.68
N ARG A 4 25.67 19.92 -31.87
CA ARG A 4 25.75 18.47 -31.61
C ARG A 4 25.88 18.16 -30.12
N LEU A 5 26.64 18.99 -29.39
CA LEU A 5 26.73 18.92 -27.93
C LEU A 5 25.39 19.25 -27.26
N ALA A 6 24.67 20.26 -27.75
CA ALA A 6 23.34 20.60 -27.26
C ALA A 6 22.32 19.47 -27.50
N ALA A 7 22.34 18.85 -28.68
CA ALA A 7 21.50 17.70 -28.98
C ALA A 7 21.83 16.49 -28.10
N ALA A 8 23.11 16.18 -27.90
CA ALA A 8 23.54 15.08 -27.02
C ALA A 8 23.13 15.32 -25.55
N GLY A 9 23.24 16.57 -25.06
CA GLY A 9 22.81 16.94 -23.72
C GLY A 9 21.29 16.79 -23.52
N LEU A 10 20.49 17.28 -24.47
CA LEU A 10 19.03 17.15 -24.43
C LEU A 10 18.58 15.68 -24.49
N LEU A 11 19.27 14.87 -25.29
CA LEU A 11 18.95 13.45 -25.41
C LEU A 11 19.31 12.69 -24.14
N ALA A 12 20.47 12.96 -23.53
CA ALA A 12 20.87 12.39 -22.26
C ALA A 12 19.91 12.77 -21.12
N VAL A 13 19.53 14.05 -21.02
CA VAL A 13 18.56 14.54 -20.02
C VAL A 13 17.17 13.94 -20.27
N GLY A 14 16.72 13.88 -21.52
CA GLY A 14 15.43 13.31 -21.88
C GLY A 14 15.32 11.83 -21.54
N VAL A 15 16.36 11.04 -21.88
CA VAL A 15 16.45 9.62 -21.52
C VAL A 15 16.53 9.44 -20.01
N LEU A 16 17.31 10.24 -19.29
CA LEU A 16 17.37 10.18 -17.83
C LEU A 16 16.00 10.49 -17.18
N LEU A 17 15.28 11.50 -17.67
CA LEU A 17 13.95 11.84 -17.16
C LEU A 17 12.91 10.75 -17.46
N MET A 18 12.96 10.14 -18.65
CA MET A 18 12.05 9.04 -19.00
C MET A 18 12.43 7.71 -18.33
N ALA A 19 13.71 7.47 -18.09
CA ALA A 19 14.24 6.26 -17.43
C ALA A 19 14.21 6.35 -15.90
N ASN A 20 13.92 7.52 -15.32
CA ASN A 20 13.90 7.71 -13.88
C ASN A 20 12.49 7.90 -13.25
N PRO A 21 11.54 6.95 -13.42
CA PRO A 21 10.39 6.86 -12.53
C PRO A 21 10.71 6.18 -11.17
N LEU A 22 11.97 5.79 -10.90
CA LEU A 22 12.36 4.93 -9.76
C LEU A 22 13.30 5.58 -8.72
N TYR A 23 13.94 6.73 -8.98
CA TYR A 23 14.97 7.32 -8.08
C TYR A 23 14.71 8.76 -7.63
N LEU A 24 13.53 9.33 -7.88
CA LEU A 24 13.19 10.60 -7.24
C LEU A 24 12.89 10.34 -5.75
N PRO A 25 13.59 10.99 -4.81
CA PRO A 25 13.26 10.88 -3.39
C PRO A 25 11.87 11.49 -3.19
N VAL A 26 10.87 10.63 -3.01
CA VAL A 26 9.55 11.04 -2.57
C VAL A 26 9.68 11.40 -1.09
N ALA A 27 9.11 12.54 -0.69
CA ALA A 27 9.04 12.88 0.72
C ALA A 27 8.22 11.77 1.38
N VAL A 28 8.90 10.89 2.13
CA VAL A 28 8.24 9.87 2.93
C VAL A 28 7.58 10.64 4.06
N GLY A 29 6.31 11.00 3.90
CA GLY A 29 5.50 11.40 5.04
C GLY A 29 5.38 10.21 5.99
N GLU A 30 5.21 10.46 7.30
CA GLU A 30 4.86 9.36 8.21
C GLU A 30 3.68 8.57 7.63
N PRO A 31 3.76 7.23 7.54
CA PRO A 31 2.66 6.40 7.06
C PRO A 31 1.38 6.70 7.83
N ASP A 32 0.26 6.86 7.12
CA ASP A 32 -1.03 7.00 7.77
C ASP A 32 -1.42 5.63 8.37
N PRO A 33 -1.66 5.52 9.69
CA PRO A 33 -2.09 4.27 10.29
C PRO A 33 -3.52 3.95 9.82
N ALA A 34 -3.69 2.80 9.16
CA ALA A 34 -4.99 2.24 8.86
C ALA A 34 -5.25 1.05 9.78
N TYR A 35 -6.38 1.04 10.47
CA TYR A 35 -6.75 -0.06 11.36
C TYR A 35 -7.65 -1.03 10.60
N THR A 36 -7.31 -2.32 10.59
CA THR A 36 -8.05 -3.32 9.83
C THR A 36 -8.62 -4.40 10.72
N HIS A 37 -9.84 -4.84 10.38
CA HIS A 37 -10.60 -5.91 11.01
C HIS A 37 -10.84 -7.02 10.00
N THR A 38 -10.39 -8.24 10.30
CA THR A 38 -10.59 -9.41 9.42
C THR A 38 -11.16 -10.56 10.23
N VAL A 39 -12.14 -11.27 9.66
CA VAL A 39 -12.74 -12.47 10.26
C VAL A 39 -12.57 -13.63 9.31
N GLN A 40 -12.04 -14.74 9.81
CA GLN A 40 -11.94 -15.99 9.06
C GLN A 40 -12.28 -17.20 9.92
N PRO A 41 -12.88 -18.26 9.36
CA PRO A 41 -13.14 -19.48 10.11
C PRO A 41 -11.82 -20.16 10.51
N VAL A 42 -11.77 -20.74 11.71
CA VAL A 42 -10.62 -21.55 12.15
C VAL A 42 -10.66 -22.89 11.38
N GLN A 43 -9.81 -23.04 10.36
CA GLN A 43 -9.66 -24.25 9.54
C GLN A 43 -8.18 -24.60 9.33
N GLY A 44 -7.88 -25.78 8.77
CA GLY A 44 -6.51 -26.15 8.40
C GLY A 44 -5.91 -25.13 7.42
N GLY A 45 -4.86 -24.42 7.86
CA GLY A 45 -4.29 -23.26 7.15
C GLY A 45 -4.56 -21.92 7.82
N SER A 46 -5.20 -21.90 9.00
CA SER A 46 -5.33 -20.68 9.80
C SER A 46 -4.04 -20.34 10.53
N SER A 47 -3.87 -19.07 10.84
CA SER A 47 -2.67 -18.52 11.51
C SER A 47 -2.44 -19.07 12.91
N VAL A 48 -3.50 -19.52 13.58
CA VAL A 48 -3.43 -20.28 14.84
C VAL A 48 -2.73 -21.63 14.60
N ALA A 49 -3.06 -22.32 13.50
CA ALA A 49 -2.37 -23.56 13.10
C ALA A 49 -0.89 -23.32 12.74
N ASP A 50 -0.56 -22.20 12.08
CA ASP A 50 0.83 -21.81 11.79
C ASP A 50 1.62 -21.39 13.04
N SER A 51 0.93 -20.91 14.09
CA SER A 51 1.51 -20.64 15.41
C SER A 51 1.82 -21.90 16.21
N GLY A 52 1.55 -23.09 15.65
CA GLY A 52 1.72 -24.39 16.30
C GLY A 52 0.63 -24.73 17.31
N VAL A 53 -0.47 -23.96 17.34
CA VAL A 53 -1.64 -24.22 18.16
C VAL A 53 -2.69 -24.85 17.26
N ASP A 54 -2.97 -26.14 17.43
CA ASP A 54 -4.07 -26.75 16.70
C ASP A 54 -5.40 -26.10 17.11
N ALA A 55 -6.36 -26.00 16.19
CA ALA A 55 -7.72 -25.55 16.51
C ALA A 55 -8.37 -26.37 17.64
N GLU A 56 -7.93 -27.62 17.80
CA GLU A 56 -8.30 -28.55 18.88
C GLU A 56 -7.46 -28.40 20.16
N GLY A 57 -6.31 -27.71 20.07
CA GLY A 57 -5.40 -27.41 21.18
C GLY A 57 -5.63 -26.05 21.85
N LEU A 58 -6.54 -25.24 21.33
CA LEU A 58 -7.00 -24.01 22.00
C LEU A 58 -7.67 -24.38 23.34
N SER A 59 -7.20 -23.78 24.42
CA SER A 59 -7.83 -23.96 25.72
C SER A 59 -9.13 -23.15 25.79
N ASP A 60 -10.07 -23.54 26.64
CA ASP A 60 -11.34 -22.79 26.81
C ASP A 60 -11.11 -21.32 27.24
N GLY A 61 -9.95 -20.99 27.80
CA GLY A 61 -9.57 -19.62 28.13
C GLY A 61 -9.10 -18.77 26.94
N ASP A 62 -8.81 -19.39 25.81
CA ASP A 62 -8.37 -18.73 24.58
C ASP A 62 -9.53 -18.38 23.63
N VAL A 63 -10.73 -18.87 23.97
CA VAL A 63 -11.96 -18.69 23.19
C VAL A 63 -12.89 -17.74 23.93
N VAL A 64 -13.34 -16.71 23.24
CA VAL A 64 -14.29 -15.72 23.74
C VAL A 64 -15.65 -15.99 23.13
N ASP A 65 -16.69 -16.11 23.95
CA ASP A 65 -18.07 -16.22 23.44
C ASP A 65 -18.45 -14.90 22.76
N TYR A 66 -19.11 -14.95 21.60
CA TYR A 66 -19.58 -13.75 20.91
C TYR A 66 -20.45 -12.85 21.81
N GLY A 67 -21.22 -13.43 22.74
CA GLY A 67 -22.03 -12.69 23.72
C GLY A 67 -21.22 -11.90 24.74
N ASP A 68 -19.97 -12.28 24.99
CA ASP A 68 -19.06 -11.61 25.91
C ASP A 68 -18.31 -10.44 25.24
N LEU A 69 -18.39 -10.31 23.92
CA LEU A 69 -17.89 -9.15 23.19
C LEU A 69 -18.73 -7.90 23.49
N THR A 70 -18.05 -6.76 23.60
CA THR A 70 -18.71 -5.45 23.68
C THR A 70 -19.62 -5.24 22.45
N PRO A 71 -20.71 -4.47 22.57
CA PRO A 71 -21.58 -4.18 21.44
C PRO A 71 -20.83 -3.68 20.20
N GLU A 72 -19.83 -2.83 20.40
CA GLU A 72 -19.00 -2.25 19.35
C GLU A 72 -18.07 -3.29 18.71
N ALA A 73 -17.51 -4.21 19.51
CA ALA A 73 -16.70 -5.30 19.00
C ALA A 73 -17.53 -6.32 18.20
N ARG A 74 -18.79 -6.55 18.59
CA ARG A 74 -19.73 -7.39 17.83
C ARG A 74 -20.07 -6.79 16.47
N GLU A 75 -20.37 -5.49 16.43
CA GLU A 75 -20.62 -4.80 15.17
C GLU A 75 -19.39 -4.85 14.25
N ALA A 76 -18.19 -4.65 14.81
CA ALA A 76 -16.95 -4.81 14.06
C ALA A 76 -16.77 -6.25 13.56
N PHE A 77 -17.00 -7.26 14.40
CA PHE A 77 -16.94 -8.67 13.98
C PHE A 77 -17.91 -8.97 12.84
N ASP A 78 -19.18 -8.57 12.96
CA ASP A 78 -20.22 -8.84 11.98
C ASP A 78 -19.89 -8.18 10.63
N ARG A 79 -19.46 -6.91 10.63
CA ARG A 79 -19.02 -6.22 9.40
C ARG A 79 -17.80 -6.88 8.76
N ALA A 80 -16.83 -7.32 9.56
CA ALA A 80 -15.64 -7.99 9.05
C ALA A 80 -15.94 -9.37 8.48
N ARG A 81 -16.94 -10.07 9.03
CA ARG A 81 -17.40 -11.37 8.55
C ARG A 81 -18.18 -11.25 7.24
N GLU A 82 -18.98 -10.19 7.10
CA GLU A 82 -19.74 -9.92 5.87
C GLU A 82 -18.85 -9.38 4.74
N ALA A 83 -17.73 -8.74 5.08
CA ALA A 83 -16.75 -8.25 4.10
C ALA A 83 -15.83 -9.39 3.62
N GLU A 84 -15.79 -9.62 2.31
CA GLU A 84 -14.83 -10.55 1.70
C GLU A 84 -13.38 -10.05 1.95
N GLY A 85 -12.70 -10.63 2.95
CA GLY A 85 -11.31 -10.29 3.30
C GLY A 85 -11.13 -9.23 4.40
N GLY A 86 -12.21 -8.82 5.06
CA GLY A 86 -12.18 -7.82 6.15
C GLY A 86 -12.39 -6.38 5.70
N PHE A 87 -12.50 -5.46 6.66
CA PHE A 87 -12.67 -4.02 6.41
C PHE A 87 -11.60 -3.20 7.15
N GLY A 88 -11.36 -1.98 6.68
CA GLY A 88 -10.44 -1.03 7.33
C GLY A 88 -11.16 0.25 7.74
N VAL A 89 -10.77 0.79 8.88
CA VAL A 89 -11.15 2.13 9.35
C VAL A 89 -9.90 3.03 9.36
N GLY A 90 -10.03 4.19 8.70
CA GLY A 90 -8.93 5.13 8.50
C GLY A 90 -8.78 6.13 9.64
N GLU A 91 -9.87 6.47 10.33
CA GLU A 91 -9.84 7.41 11.45
C GLU A 91 -9.51 6.71 12.78
N PRO A 92 -8.62 7.27 13.62
CA PRO A 92 -8.34 6.76 14.96
C PRO A 92 -9.57 6.67 15.85
N ASP A 93 -10.50 7.63 15.72
CA ASP A 93 -11.74 7.69 16.50
C ASP A 93 -12.76 6.63 16.08
N ALA A 94 -12.56 5.98 14.92
CA ALA A 94 -13.39 4.87 14.45
C ALA A 94 -12.90 3.51 14.98
N ARG A 95 -11.85 3.50 15.81
CA ARG A 95 -11.39 2.28 16.49
C ARG A 95 -12.39 1.89 17.56
N VAL A 96 -12.53 0.58 17.73
CA VAL A 96 -13.21 0.02 18.90
C VAL A 96 -12.24 0.02 20.08
N ASP A 97 -12.51 0.79 21.12
CA ASP A 97 -11.64 0.97 22.29
C ASP A 97 -11.34 -0.33 23.04
N SER A 98 -12.26 -1.29 23.01
CA SER A 98 -12.08 -2.59 23.66
C SER A 98 -11.18 -3.55 22.88
N LEU A 99 -10.71 -3.17 21.68
CA LEU A 99 -9.85 -4.01 20.84
C LEU A 99 -8.42 -3.44 20.78
N SER A 100 -7.44 -4.34 20.79
CA SER A 100 -6.04 -4.01 20.55
C SER A 100 -5.74 -3.94 19.06
N TYR A 101 -4.83 -3.04 18.65
CA TYR A 101 -4.43 -2.90 17.25
C TYR A 101 -2.90 -2.90 17.10
N PRO A 102 -2.21 -4.00 17.46
CA PRO A 102 -0.77 -4.12 17.23
C PRO A 102 -0.44 -4.15 15.74
N ALA A 103 0.81 -3.86 15.39
CA ALA A 103 1.30 -4.04 14.02
C ALA A 103 1.41 -5.53 13.65
N GLU A 104 1.77 -6.35 14.65
CA GLU A 104 1.94 -7.80 14.55
C GLU A 104 0.99 -8.45 15.56
N PRO A 105 -0.20 -8.92 15.13
CA PRO A 105 -1.18 -9.47 16.05
C PRO A 105 -0.81 -10.86 16.55
N THR A 106 -1.09 -11.10 17.82
CA THR A 106 -0.88 -12.38 18.51
C THR A 106 -2.13 -12.75 19.31
N LEU A 107 -2.26 -14.01 19.70
CA LEU A 107 -3.42 -14.47 20.46
C LEU A 107 -3.59 -13.65 21.76
N GLY A 108 -4.76 -13.05 21.95
CA GLY A 108 -5.04 -12.15 23.08
C GLY A 108 -4.58 -10.70 22.89
N ASP A 109 -3.79 -10.41 21.84
CA ASP A 109 -3.36 -9.06 21.48
C ASP A 109 -3.50 -8.85 19.96
N GLY A 110 -4.65 -8.31 19.55
CA GLY A 110 -4.96 -8.10 18.14
C GLY A 110 -5.46 -9.34 17.41
N LEU A 111 -5.42 -10.54 18.01
CA LEU A 111 -6.09 -11.74 17.54
C LEU A 111 -6.95 -12.33 18.66
N VAL A 112 -8.24 -12.50 18.42
CA VAL A 112 -9.18 -13.14 19.34
C VAL A 112 -9.89 -14.29 18.64
N ILE A 113 -10.04 -15.43 19.32
CA ILE A 113 -10.86 -16.53 18.82
C ILE A 113 -12.28 -16.36 19.36
N VAL A 114 -13.23 -16.18 18.46
CA VAL A 114 -14.64 -15.93 18.81
C VAL A 114 -15.45 -17.18 18.51
N ASP A 115 -16.15 -17.71 19.51
CA ASP A 115 -17.22 -18.69 19.28
C ASP A 115 -18.48 -17.95 18.83
N TYR A 116 -18.90 -18.23 17.61
CA TYR A 116 -20.10 -17.65 17.01
C TYR A 116 -20.97 -18.79 16.48
N ARG A 117 -22.12 -19.01 17.15
CA ARG A 117 -23.10 -20.03 16.77
C ARG A 117 -22.51 -21.45 16.71
N GLY A 118 -21.55 -21.75 17.58
CA GLY A 118 -20.89 -23.07 17.65
C GLY A 118 -19.81 -23.28 16.59
N GLU A 119 -19.43 -22.24 15.87
CA GLU A 119 -18.27 -22.23 14.98
C GLU A 119 -17.23 -21.24 15.51
N ARG A 120 -15.95 -21.59 15.38
CA ARG A 120 -14.83 -20.76 15.82
C ARG A 120 -14.32 -19.89 14.68
N TYR A 121 -14.17 -18.60 14.97
CA TYR A 121 -13.65 -17.61 14.03
C TYR A 121 -12.42 -16.92 14.62
N GLU A 122 -11.42 -16.67 13.79
CA GLU A 122 -10.33 -15.78 14.11
C GLU A 122 -10.74 -14.35 13.80
N PHE A 123 -10.78 -13.50 14.82
CA PHE A 123 -11.00 -12.07 14.68
C PHE A 123 -9.66 -11.32 14.81
N TRP A 124 -9.17 -10.83 13.68
CA TRP A 124 -7.92 -10.10 13.56
C TRP A 124 -8.17 -8.60 13.58
N THR A 125 -7.36 -7.91 14.37
CA THR A 125 -7.32 -6.45 14.52
C THR A 125 -5.87 -6.01 14.50
N ARG A 126 -5.51 -5.16 13.53
CA ARG A 126 -4.13 -4.73 13.35
C ARG A 126 -4.01 -3.32 12.82
N THR A 127 -2.88 -2.69 13.11
CA THR A 127 -2.49 -1.43 12.49
C THR A 127 -1.62 -1.73 11.28
N VAL A 128 -2.06 -1.31 10.10
CA VAL A 128 -1.30 -1.37 8.86
C VAL A 128 -0.82 0.04 8.53
N ALA A 129 0.49 0.20 8.35
CA ALA A 129 1.07 1.42 7.81
C ALA A 129 0.67 1.54 6.33
N ARG A 130 -0.20 2.48 5.98
CA ARG A 130 -0.53 2.79 4.58
C ARG A 130 0.44 3.84 4.05
N GLU A 131 0.88 3.68 2.81
CA GLU A 131 1.64 4.74 2.14
C GLU A 131 0.82 6.04 2.18
N PRO A 132 1.40 7.18 2.61
CA PRO A 132 0.65 8.42 2.74
C PRO A 132 0.01 8.78 1.41
N GLY A 133 -1.27 9.19 1.41
CA GLY A 133 -1.98 9.53 0.18
C GLY A 133 -1.27 10.62 -0.65
N ALA A 134 -0.52 11.50 0.02
CA ALA A 134 0.33 12.51 -0.60
C ALA A 134 1.48 11.92 -1.45
N VAL A 135 2.08 10.79 -1.03
CA VAL A 135 3.14 10.08 -1.75
C VAL A 135 2.58 9.46 -3.02
N VAL A 136 1.38 8.87 -2.95
CA VAL A 136 0.67 8.30 -4.10
C VAL A 136 0.27 9.40 -5.08
N ALA A 137 -0.30 10.52 -4.60
CA ALA A 137 -0.66 11.66 -5.43
C ALA A 137 0.56 12.31 -6.10
N GLN A 138 1.67 12.45 -5.37
CA GLN A 138 2.93 12.94 -5.89
C GLN A 138 3.46 12.03 -7.00
N ARG A 139 3.38 10.71 -6.84
CA ARG A 139 3.79 9.74 -7.85
C ARG A 139 2.91 9.82 -9.10
N VAL A 140 1.59 9.91 -8.92
CA VAL A 140 0.62 10.02 -10.02
C VAL A 140 0.76 11.34 -10.79
N LEU A 141 1.21 12.43 -10.16
CA LEU A 141 1.32 13.74 -10.81
C LEU A 141 2.72 14.05 -11.35
N LEU A 142 3.79 13.79 -10.58
CA LEU A 142 5.16 14.10 -11.01
C LEU A 142 5.66 13.14 -12.08
N GLN A 143 5.26 11.86 -12.04
CA GLN A 143 5.77 10.86 -12.96
C GLN A 143 5.32 11.12 -14.42
N PRO A 144 4.04 11.46 -14.70
CA PRO A 144 3.63 11.87 -16.04
C PRO A 144 4.31 13.16 -16.51
N VAL A 145 4.47 14.16 -15.63
CA VAL A 145 5.08 15.44 -15.97
C VAL A 145 6.57 15.29 -16.30
N ALA A 146 7.32 14.52 -15.50
CA ALA A 146 8.72 14.23 -15.76
C ALA A 146 8.91 13.43 -17.06
N PHE A 147 8.02 12.47 -17.32
CA PHE A 147 8.01 11.72 -18.57
C PHE A 147 7.73 12.63 -19.79
N LEU A 148 6.73 13.51 -19.69
CA LEU A 148 6.40 14.49 -20.73
C LEU A 148 7.57 15.45 -21.00
N ALA A 149 8.20 15.98 -19.94
CA ALA A 149 9.37 16.84 -20.05
C ALA A 149 10.54 16.11 -20.73
N GLY A 150 10.78 14.85 -20.37
CA GLY A 150 11.79 14.01 -21.00
C GLY A 150 11.50 13.75 -22.48
N PHE A 151 10.24 13.44 -22.82
CA PHE A 151 9.79 13.28 -24.21
C PHE A 151 10.03 14.54 -25.04
N PHE A 152 9.65 15.72 -24.54
CA PHE A 152 9.87 16.97 -25.26
C PHE A 152 11.36 17.30 -25.41
N ALA A 153 12.21 16.95 -24.44
CA ALA A 153 13.65 17.10 -24.56
C ALA A 153 14.24 16.22 -25.69
N VAL A 154 13.75 14.99 -25.84
CA VAL A 154 14.14 14.10 -26.96
C VAL A 154 13.66 14.66 -28.31
N VAL A 155 12.41 15.13 -28.41
CA VAL A 155 11.88 15.77 -29.63
C VAL A 155 12.71 17.00 -30.01
N ALA A 156 13.05 17.83 -29.03
CA ALA A 156 13.91 19.00 -29.24
C ALA A 156 15.32 18.59 -29.70
N ALA A 157 15.90 17.52 -29.15
CA ALA A 157 17.19 16.99 -29.59
C ALA A 157 17.16 16.57 -31.08
N VAL A 158 16.10 15.87 -31.50
CA VAL A 158 15.89 15.47 -32.90
C VAL A 158 15.74 16.70 -33.81
N ALA A 159 14.94 17.69 -33.40
CA ALA A 159 14.73 18.91 -34.16
C ALA A 159 16.03 19.74 -34.32
N VAL A 160 16.83 19.86 -33.26
CA VAL A 160 18.13 20.55 -33.29
C VAL A 160 19.14 19.81 -34.18
N ALA A 161 19.15 18.48 -34.12
CA ALA A 161 20.00 17.66 -35.00
C ALA A 161 19.62 17.80 -36.48
N TYR A 162 18.31 17.80 -36.80
CA TYR A 162 17.81 18.01 -38.16
C TYR A 162 18.11 19.42 -38.68
N ARG A 163 17.95 20.45 -37.84
CA ARG A 163 18.29 21.84 -38.19
C ARG A 163 19.78 22.01 -38.47
N GLY A 164 20.64 21.36 -37.69
CA GLY A 164 22.08 21.33 -37.93
C GLY A 164 22.47 20.61 -39.22
N ARG A 165 21.67 19.65 -39.68
CA ARG A 165 21.85 18.96 -40.97
C ARG A 165 21.44 19.84 -42.14
N LEU A 166 20.32 20.56 -42.04
CA LEU A 166 19.81 21.45 -43.08
C LEU A 166 20.67 22.71 -43.28
N GLY A 167 21.23 23.25 -42.20
CA GLY A 167 22.17 24.39 -42.26
C GLY A 167 23.57 24.02 -42.78
N GLY A 168 23.87 22.73 -42.95
CA GLY A 168 25.13 22.24 -43.54
C GLY A 168 25.05 22.00 -45.05
N THR A 169 23.86 22.12 -45.66
CA THR A 169 23.62 21.84 -47.09
C THR A 169 23.55 23.12 -47.93
N THR A 170 24.04 24.25 -47.42
CA THR A 170 24.18 25.48 -48.21
C THR A 170 25.64 25.91 -48.15
N VAL A 171 26.23 26.08 -49.33
CA VAL A 171 27.64 26.38 -49.64
C VAL A 171 28.51 25.14 -49.83
N THR A 172 28.36 24.48 -50.98
CA THR A 172 29.18 24.71 -52.19
C THR A 172 28.52 24.03 -53.38
#